data_AF-A0A9D0XNR8-F1
#
_entry.id   AF-A0A9D0XNR8-F1
#
_cell.length_a   1.000
_cell.length_b   1.000
_cell.length_c   1.000
_cell.angle_alpha   90.00
_cell.angle_beta   90.00
_cell.angle_gamma   90.00
#
_symmetry.space_group_name_H-M   'P 1'
#
loop_
_entity.id
_entity.type
_entity.pdbx_description
1 polymer ?
#
loop_
_entity_poly.entity_id
_entity_poly.type
_entity_poly.pdbx_seq_one_letter_code
_entity_poly.pdbx_strand_id
1 'polypeptide(L)' 'MMGFGFWGMLLFWGLFLALVVGGLVFLLRQATGTRSPTGRGDGAALRILDERFARGEIGREEYERIRAVLER' A
#
# COMPACT_ATOMS: atom_id res chain seq x y z
N MET A 1 -44.55 0.46 -3.80
CA MET A 1 -43.75 1.14 -2.75
C MET A 1 -42.52 0.28 -2.41
N MET A 2 -41.60 0.09 -3.35
CA MET A 2 -40.43 -0.81 -3.22
C MET A 2 -39.13 -0.17 -3.73
N GLY A 3 -39.07 1.16 -3.86
CA GLY A 3 -37.85 1.87 -4.28
C GLY A 3 -37.02 2.43 -3.11
N PHE A 4 -37.66 2.72 -1.99
CA PHE A 4 -37.00 3.35 -0.83
C PHE A 4 -36.05 2.40 -0.09
N GLY A 5 -36.37 1.11 -0.02
CA GLY A 5 -35.49 0.11 0.59
C GLY A 5 -34.20 -0.14 -0.19
N PHE A 6 -34.26 -0.09 -1.53
CA PHE A 6 -33.10 -0.26 -2.40
C PHE A 6 -32.10 0.90 -2.26
N TRP A 7 -32.62 2.13 -2.22
CA TRP A 7 -31.81 3.32 -1.98
C TRP A 7 -31.18 3.34 -0.58
N GLY A 8 -31.92 2.93 0.45
CA GLY A 8 -31.38 2.79 1.80
C GLY A 8 -30.27 1.74 1.88
N MET A 9 -30.42 0.62 1.18
CA MET A 9 -29.41 -0.44 1.15
C MET A 9 -28.14 -0.02 0.39
N LEU A 10 -28.27 0.68 -0.74
CA LEU A 10 -27.13 1.25 -1.46
C LEU A 10 -26.38 2.29 -0.64
N LEU A 11 -27.08 3.16 0.09
CA LEU A 11 -26.46 4.13 0.98
C LEU A 11 -25.70 3.44 2.12
N PHE A 12 -26.29 2.42 2.74
CA PHE A 12 -25.64 1.65 3.79
C PHE A 12 -24.38 0.94 3.30
N TRP A 13 -24.44 0.25 2.16
CA TRP A 13 -23.29 -0.41 1.56
C TRP A 13 -22.22 0.58 1.07
N GLY A 14 -22.64 1.72 0.51
CA GLY A 14 -21.73 2.79 0.10
C GLY A 14 -20.99 3.40 1.29
N LEU A 15 -21.70 3.67 2.40
CA LEU A 15 -21.10 4.18 3.63
C LEU A 15 -20.17 3.14 4.29
N PHE A 16 -20.57 1.87 4.31
CA PHE A 16 -19.74 0.78 4.82
C PHE A 16 -18.44 0.65 4.01
N LEU A 17 -18.54 0.65 2.68
CA LEU A 17 -17.37 0.61 1.80
C LEU A 17 -16.48 1.85 2.00
N ALA A 18 -17.07 3.04 2.10
CA ALA A 18 -16.34 4.28 2.37
C ALA A 18 -15.62 4.25 3.73
N LEU A 19 -16.21 3.64 4.75
CA LEU A 19 -15.56 3.44 6.06
C LEU A 19 -14.39 2.44 5.98
N VAL A 20 -14.58 1.32 5.29
CA VAL A 20 -13.53 0.31 5.10
C VAL A 20 -12.36 0.89 4.30
N VAL A 21 -12.65 1.49 3.16
CA VAL A 21 -11.63 2.11 2.29
C VAL A 21 -11.00 3.33 2.98
N GLY A 22 -11.80 4.18 3.61
CA GLY A 22 -11.33 5.36 4.34
C GLY A 22 -10.44 4.98 5.52
N GLY A 23 -10.81 3.95 6.29
CA GLY A 23 -9.99 3.40 7.37
C GLY A 23 -8.68 2.83 6.84
N LEU A 24 -8.72 2.03 5.76
CA LEU A 24 -7.52 1.46 5.15
C LEU A 24 -6.59 2.56 4.60
N VAL A 25 -7.13 3.55 3.90
CA VAL A 25 -6.38 4.71 3.40
C VAL A 25 -5.82 5.54 4.56
N PHE A 26 -6.56 5.73 5.64
CA PHE A 26 -6.08 6.44 6.82
C PHE A 26 -4.92 5.69 7.49
N LEU A 27 -5.02 4.37 7.65
CA LEU A 27 -3.95 3.52 8.17
C LEU A 27 -2.71 3.56 7.26
N LEU A 28 -2.90 3.46 5.93
CA LEU A 28 -1.80 3.56 4.96
C LEU A 28 -1.17 4.95 4.96
N ARG A 29 -1.97 6.02 5.07
CA ARG A 29 -1.47 7.40 5.17
C ARG A 29 -0.76 7.65 6.48
N GLN A 30 -1.16 7.03 7.59
CA GLN A 30 -0.45 7.11 8.86
C GLN A 30 0.85 6.29 8.83
N ALA A 31 0.84 5.12 8.18
CA ALA A 31 2.03 4.29 7.96
C ALA A 31 3.02 4.91 6.95
N THR A 32 2.53 5.72 6.02
CA THR A 32 3.36 6.41 5.00
C THR A 32 3.70 7.84 5.43
N GLY A 33 2.90 8.45 6.30
CA GLY A 33 3.02 9.84 6.78
C GLY A 33 4.09 10.07 7.85
N THR A 34 4.73 9.00 8.35
CA THR A 34 5.93 9.08 9.20
C THR A 34 7.23 8.83 8.47
N ARG A 35 7.23 8.68 7.13
CA ARG A 35 8.48 8.84 6.36
C ARG A 35 8.79 10.32 6.16
N SER A 36 9.13 10.98 7.26
CA SER A 36 10.03 12.12 7.19
C SER A 36 11.29 11.67 6.42
N PRO A 37 11.81 12.46 5.47
CA PRO A 37 12.83 12.01 4.51
C PRO A 37 14.25 11.96 5.11
N THR A 38 14.38 11.60 6.38
CA THR A 38 15.65 11.63 7.13
C THR A 38 16.29 10.25 7.36
N GLY A 39 15.70 9.18 6.80
CA GLY A 39 16.30 7.85 6.71
C GLY A 39 17.08 7.62 5.41
N ARG A 40 18.24 8.27 5.32
CA ARG A 40 19.44 7.95 4.52
C ARG A 40 19.38 6.63 3.70
N GLY A 41 19.37 6.72 2.36
CA GLY A 41 19.79 5.65 1.42
C GLY A 41 18.88 4.43 1.22
N ASP A 42 18.58 3.70 2.28
CA ASP A 42 18.23 2.27 2.15
C ASP A 42 16.75 2.04 1.81
N GLY A 43 15.85 2.89 2.34
CA GLY A 43 14.41 2.77 2.08
C GLY A 43 14.00 3.15 0.65
N ALA A 44 14.79 3.99 -0.03
CA ALA A 44 14.59 4.32 -1.44
C ALA A 44 15.17 3.22 -2.33
N ALA A 45 16.37 2.72 -2.00
CA ALA A 45 17.00 1.62 -2.72
C ALA A 45 16.18 0.32 -2.66
N LEU A 46 15.63 -0.02 -1.49
CA LEU A 46 14.73 -1.18 -1.32
C LEU A 46 13.45 -1.04 -2.16
N ARG A 47 12.84 0.15 -2.21
CA ARG A 47 11.64 0.38 -3.06
C ARG A 47 11.95 0.19 -4.55
N ILE A 48 13.10 0.67 -5.02
CA ILE A 48 13.52 0.51 -6.41
C ILE A 48 13.81 -0.97 -6.71
N LEU A 49 14.41 -1.68 -5.75
CA LEU A 49 14.67 -3.12 -5.86
C LEU A 49 13.36 -3.91 -5.99
N ASP A 50 12.37 -3.62 -5.14
CA ASP A 50 11.05 -4.26 -5.19
C ASP A 50 10.34 -4.02 -6.54
N GLU A 51 10.42 -2.79 -7.08
CA GLU A 51 9.80 -2.46 -8.36
C GLU A 51 10.43 -3.24 -9.53
N ARG A 52 11.75 -3.41 -9.54
CA ARG A 52 12.46 -4.17 -10.58
C ARG A 52 12.15 -5.67 -10.50
N PHE A 53 12.02 -6.21 -9.29
CA PHE A 53 11.61 -7.60 -9.09
C PHE A 53 10.17 -7.83 -9.56
N ALA A 54 9.25 -6.92 -9.23
CA ALA A 54 7.86 -6.98 -9.68
C ALA A 54 7.73 -6.87 -11.21
N ARG A 55 8.63 -6.12 -11.85
CA ARG A 55 8.71 -6.01 -13.31
C ARG A 55 9.39 -7.24 -13.96
N GLY A 56 9.98 -8.13 -13.18
CA GLY A 56 10.71 -9.30 -13.67
C GLY A 56 12.07 -8.97 -14.30
N GLU A 57 12.59 -7.76 -14.09
CA GLU A 57 13.91 -7.35 -14.57
C GLU A 57 15.06 -8.03 -13.81
N ILE A 58 14.78 -8.48 -12.59
CA ILE A 58 15.73 -9.21 -11.73
C ILE A 58 15.11 -10.51 -11.23
N GLY A 59 15.92 -11.56 -11.14
CA GLY A 59 15.53 -12.84 -10.58
C GLY A 59 15.54 -12.86 -9.06
N ARG A 60 14.92 -13.89 -8.46
CA ARG A 60 14.82 -14.07 -7.00
C ARG A 60 16.19 -14.08 -6.30
N GLU A 61 17.17 -14.80 -6.84
CA GLU A 61 18.52 -14.89 -6.24
C GLU A 61 19.26 -13.54 -6.23
N GLU A 62 19.00 -12.70 -7.23
CA GLU A 62 19.61 -11.38 -7.32
C GLU A 62 18.92 -10.37 -6.39
N TYR A 63 17.59 -10.45 -6.32
CA TYR A 63 16.80 -9.71 -5.34
C TYR A 63 17.27 -9.98 -3.90
N GLU A 64 17.41 -11.25 -3.51
CA GLU A 64 17.80 -11.64 -2.15
C GLU A 64 19.23 -11.17 -1.80
N ARG A 65 20.17 -11.26 -2.74
CA ARG A 65 21.54 -10.75 -2.53
C ARG A 65 21.57 -9.25 -2.29
N ILE A 66 20.90 -8.46 -3.13
CA ILE A 66 20.92 -7.00 -3.02
C ILE A 66 20.15 -6.56 -1.77
N ARG A 67 19.03 -7.21 -1.45
CA ARG A 67 18.27 -6.94 -0.23
C ARG A 67 19.10 -7.17 1.03
N ALA A 68 19.86 -8.27 1.10
CA ALA A 68 20.74 -8.57 2.23
C ALA A 68 21.90 -7.56 2.39
N VAL A 69 22.31 -6.89 1.31
CA VAL A 69 23.32 -5.82 1.35
C VAL A 69 22.71 -4.49 1.81
N LEU A 70 21.48 -4.19 1.38
CA LEU A 70 20.77 -2.95 1.73
C LEU A 70 20.18 -2.96 3.15
N GLU A 71 19.94 -4.13 3.74
CA GLU A 71 19.48 -4.27 5.13
C GLU A 71 20.62 -4.28 6.17
N ARG A 72 21.87 -4.09 5.74
CA ARG A 72 23.09 -4.23 6.56
C ARG A 72 23.67 -2.89 7.00
#